data_AF-A0A7V3CTA0-F1
#
_entry.id   AF-A0A7V3CTA0-F1
#
_cell.length_a   1.000
_cell.length_b   1.000
_cell.length_c   1.000
_cell.angle_alpha   90.00
_cell.angle_beta   90.00
_cell.angle_gamma   90.00
#
_symmetry.space_group_name_H-M   'P 1'
#
loop_
_entity.id
_entity.type
_entity.pdbx_description
1 polymer ?
#
loop_
_entity_poly.entity_id
_entity_poly.type
_entity_poly.pdbx_seq_one_letter_code
_entity_poly.pdbx_strand_id
1 'polypeptide(L)' 'KDASGKTQLAHSLNGSALALPRIVASLLENNQTPEGIKLPKVLVPYAGFDTIN' A
#
# COMPACT_ATOMS: atom_id res chain seq x y z
N LYS A 1 -28.24 -1.62 -17.55
CA LYS A 1 -29.70 -1.50 -17.73
C LYS A 1 -30.36 -2.40 -16.70
N ASP A 2 -31.50 -2.02 -16.13
CA ASP A 2 -32.23 -2.90 -15.21
C ASP A 2 -32.90 -4.07 -15.95
N ALA A 3 -33.60 -4.95 -15.21
CA ALA A 3 -34.28 -6.11 -15.76
C ALA A 3 -35.36 -5.75 -16.80
N SER A 4 -35.84 -4.50 -16.83
CA SER A 4 -36.78 -3.98 -17.83
C SER A 4 -36.10 -3.22 -18.98
N GLY A 5 -34.77 -3.23 -19.06
CA GLY A 5 -34.01 -2.65 -20.17
C GLY A 5 -33.80 -1.13 -20.07
N LYS A 6 -34.15 -0.49 -18.95
CA LYS A 6 -33.96 0.94 -18.72
C LYS A 6 -32.50 1.23 -18.37
N THR A 7 -31.92 2.27 -18.97
CA THR A 7 -30.57 2.73 -18.62
C THR A 7 -30.56 3.27 -17.19
N GLN A 8 -29.53 2.90 -16.43
CA GLN A 8 -29.34 3.25 -15.02
C GLN A 8 -27.97 3.91 -14.87
N LEU A 9 -27.86 4.90 -13.98
CA LEU A 9 -26.57 5.49 -13.63
C LEU A 9 -25.78 4.51 -12.76
N ALA A 10 -24.46 4.46 -12.95
CA ALA A 10 -23.58 3.65 -12.12
C ALA A 10 -23.37 4.31 -10.75
N HIS A 11 -23.35 3.50 -9.69
CA HIS A 11 -22.84 3.94 -8.40
C HIS A 11 -21.32 3.84 -8.39
N SER A 12 -20.64 4.86 -7.87
CA SER A 12 -19.20 4.85 -7.67
C SER A 12 -18.85 4.61 -6.20
N LEU A 13 -17.83 3.78 -5.96
CA LEU A 13 -17.14 3.70 -4.67
C LEU A 13 -15.67 4.10 -4.87
N ASN A 14 -15.05 4.62 -3.81
CA ASN A 14 -13.62 4.90 -3.79
C ASN A 14 -13.00 4.46 -2.45
N GLY A 15 -11.70 4.22 -2.47
CA GLY A 15 -10.89 3.90 -1.30
C GLY A 15 -9.41 4.07 -1.64
N SER A 16 -8.65 4.61 -0.69
CA SER A 16 -7.21 4.81 -0.86
C SER A 16 -6.49 3.46 -0.83
N ALA A 17 -5.68 3.19 -1.86
CA ALA A 17 -4.83 2.00 -1.87
C ALA A 17 -3.63 2.15 -0.91
N LEU A 18 -2.91 3.28 -1.02
CA LEU A 18 -1.71 3.52 -0.23
C LEU A 18 -1.49 5.01 0.04
N ALA A 19 -1.51 5.41 1.31
CA ALA A 19 -1.17 6.77 1.72
C ALA A 19 0.33 6.86 2.04
N LEU A 20 1.14 7.20 1.03
CA LEU A 20 2.61 7.11 1.07
C LEU A 20 3.26 7.64 2.36
N PRO A 21 3.02 8.88 2.84
CA PRO A 21 3.74 9.39 4.00
C PRO A 21 3.46 8.59 5.28
N ARG A 22 2.21 8.17 5.50
CA ARG A 22 1.83 7.40 6.70
C ARG A 22 2.39 5.99 6.64
N ILE A 23 2.33 5.35 5.47
CA ILE A 23 2.81 3.99 5.30
C ILE A 23 4.34 3.92 5.40
N VAL A 24 5.06 4.91 4.87
CA VAL A 24 6.52 4.97 5.05
C VAL A 24 6.89 5.08 6.53
N ALA A 25 6.24 5.97 7.29
CA ALA A 25 6.50 6.07 8.73
C ALA A 25 6.25 4.73 9.45
N SER A 26 5.10 4.08 9.20
CA SER A 26 4.79 2.77 9.79
C SER A 26 5.76 1.68 9.37
N LEU A 27 6.24 1.68 8.12
CA LEU A 27 7.26 0.73 7.67
C LEU A 27 8.60 0.94 8.39
N LEU A 28 9.01 2.18 8.59
CA LEU A 28 10.25 2.48 9.30
C LEU A 28 10.16 2.10 10.78
N GLU A 29 9.08 2.51 11.45
CA GLU A 29 8.87 2.27 12.90
C GLU A 29 8.73 0.78 13.23
N ASN A 30 7.94 0.03 12.45
CA ASN A 30 7.64 -1.38 12.77
C ASN A 30 8.75 -2.36 12.37
N ASN A 31 9.75 -1.92 11.60
CA ASN A 31 10.83 -2.80 11.16
C ASN A 31 12.21 -2.39 11.71
N GLN A 32 12.24 -1.58 12.77
CA GLN A 32 13.47 -1.28 13.49
C GLN A 32 14.03 -2.54 14.16
N THR A 33 15.35 -2.68 14.06
CA THR A 33 16.17 -3.71 14.71
C THR A 33 17.40 -3.04 15.31
N PRO A 34 18.12 -3.66 16.25
CA PRO A 34 19.36 -3.10 16.77
C PRO A 34 20.43 -2.80 15.70
N GLU A 35 20.36 -3.50 14.56
CA GLU A 35 21.32 -3.39 13.46
C GLU A 35 20.89 -2.41 12.34
N GLY A 36 19.66 -1.89 12.37
CA GLY A 36 19.10 -1.03 11.31
C GLY A 36 17.60 -1.27 11.08
N ILE A 37 17.06 -0.81 9.95
CA ILE A 37 15.65 -1.03 9.58
C ILE A 37 15.56 -2.10 8.50
N LYS A 38 14.93 -3.22 8.83
CA LYS A 38 14.81 -4.36 7.91
C LYS A 38 13.63 -4.18 6.95
N LEU A 39 13.84 -4.25 5.64
CA LEU A 39 12.73 -4.13 4.70
C LEU A 39 11.85 -5.40 4.71
N PRO A 40 10.52 -5.25 4.59
CA PRO A 40 9.66 -6.37 4.23
C PRO A 40 10.17 -7.05 2.96
N LYS A 41 10.21 -8.39 2.95
CA LYS A 41 10.74 -9.19 1.83
C LYS A 41 10.14 -8.81 0.46
N VAL A 42 8.86 -8.45 0.46
CA VAL A 42 8.13 -8.02 -0.75
C VAL A 42 8.66 -6.71 -1.34
N LEU A 43 9.29 -5.84 -0.54
CA LEU A 43 9.82 -4.55 -0.99
C LEU A 43 11.28 -4.64 -1.48
N VAL A 44 12.02 -5.70 -1.11
CA VAL A 44 13.43 -5.88 -1.48
C VAL A 44 13.68 -5.85 -2.99
N PRO A 45 12.87 -6.49 -3.86
CA PRO A 45 13.07 -6.41 -5.32
C PRO A 45 12.93 -5.00 -5.89
N TYR A 46 12.21 -4.11 -5.19
CA TYR A 46 11.99 -2.73 -5.60
C TYR A 46 13.05 -1.78 -5.04
N ALA A 47 13.54 -2.06 -3.83
CA ALA A 47 14.55 -1.25 -3.15
C ALA A 47 15.99 -1.59 -3.57
N GLY A 48 16.26 -2.85 -3.93
CA GLY A 48 17.62 -3.33 -4.27
C GLY A 48 18.51 -3.63 -3.06
N PHE A 49 17.98 -3.48 -1.84
CA PHE A 49 18.63 -3.82 -0.57
C PHE A 49 17.59 -4.34 0.42
N ASP A 50 18.04 -5.02 1.47
CA ASP A 50 17.18 -5.61 2.50
C ASP A 50 17.21 -4.88 3.84
N THR A 51 18.17 -3.95 4.04
CA THR A 51 18.35 -3.20 5.28
C THR A 51 18.72 -1.74 5.00
N ILE A 52 18.14 -0.82 5.76
CA ILE A 52 18.55 0.59 5.85
C ILE A 52 19.44 0.74 7.08
N ASN A 53 20.66 1.24 6.90
CA ASN A 53 21.65 1.49 7.96
C ASN A 53 21.74 2.98 8.30
#